data_AF-A0A2V7ZQV6-F1
#
_entry.id   AF-A0A2V7ZQV6-F1
#
_cell.length_a   1.000
_cell.length_b   1.000
_cell.length_c   1.000
_cell.angle_alpha   90.00
_cell.angle_beta   90.00
_cell.angle_gamma   90.00
#
_symmetry.space_group_name_H-M   'P 1'
#
loop_
_entity.id
_entity.type
_entity.pdbx_description
1 polymer ?
#
loop_
_entity_poly.entity_id
_entity_poly.type
_entity_poly.pdbx_seq_one_letter_code
_entity_poly.pdbx_strand_id
1 'polypeptide(L)' 'MATECYSQLGFRFQRKLLVDFGGGTLTTDAGLLLVREFDEQLGLSADVVSRVTDTRDARYVTHELD' A
#
# COMPACT_ATOMS: atom_id res chain seq x y z
N MET A 1 -1.51 -23.94 13.28
CA MET A 1 -2.44 -22.91 12.78
C MET A 1 -2.20 -22.77 11.30
N ALA A 2 -3.24 -22.84 10.46
CA ALA A 2 -3.09 -22.75 9.01
C ALA A 2 -3.18 -21.29 8.58
N THR A 3 -2.23 -20.82 7.76
CA THR A 3 -2.30 -19.50 7.13
C THR A 3 -3.38 -19.54 6.06
N GLU A 4 -4.38 -18.67 6.18
CA GLU A 4 -5.36 -18.47 5.12
C GLU A 4 -4.69 -17.71 3.97
N CYS A 5 -4.67 -18.32 2.78
CA CYS A 5 -4.12 -17.72 1.58
C CYS A 5 -5.29 -17.14 0.76
N TYR A 6 -5.39 -15.81 0.71
CA TYR A 6 -6.40 -15.13 -0.08
C TYR A 6 -5.91 -14.99 -1.53
N SER A 7 -6.57 -15.67 -2.46
CA SER A 7 -6.27 -15.58 -3.89
C SER A 7 -6.89 -14.35 -4.54
N GLN A 8 -7.89 -13.73 -3.91
CA GLN A 8 -8.58 -12.57 -4.47
C GLN A 8 -8.76 -11.48 -3.41
N LEU A 9 -8.47 -10.24 -3.80
CA LEU A 9 -8.72 -9.05 -2.99
C LEU A 9 -9.68 -8.10 -3.71
N GLY A 10 -10.73 -7.67 -2.99
CA GLY A 10 -11.65 -6.64 -3.43
C GLY A 10 -11.42 -5.31 -2.72
N PHE A 11 -11.56 -4.20 -3.43
CA PHE A 11 -11.49 -2.87 -2.83
C PHE A 11 -12.86 -2.38 -2.37
N ARG A 12 -13.00 -2.11 -1.07
CA ARG A 12 -14.26 -1.62 -0.47
C ARG A 12 -14.69 -0.25 -1.04
N PHE A 13 -13.73 0.58 -1.42
CA PHE A 13 -13.97 1.90 -2.03
C PHE A 13 -14.28 1.82 -3.54
N GLN A 14 -14.00 0.68 -4.20
CA GLN A 14 -14.24 0.51 -5.63
C GLN A 14 -14.63 -0.94 -5.95
N ARG A 15 -15.92 -1.25 -5.76
CA ARG A 15 -16.47 -2.63 -5.83
C ARG A 15 -16.32 -3.31 -7.20
N LYS A 16 -15.96 -2.56 -8.25
CA LYS A 16 -15.70 -3.08 -9.60
C LYS A 16 -14.26 -3.55 -9.81
N LEU A 17 -13.35 -3.25 -8.88
CA LEU A 17 -11.97 -3.68 -8.95
C LEU A 17 -11.77 -4.93 -8.09
N LEU A 18 -11.29 -5.99 -8.73
CA LEU A 18 -10.93 -7.25 -8.10
C LEU A 18 -9.52 -7.61 -8.56
N VAL A 19 -8.65 -7.92 -7.60
CA VAL A 19 -7.27 -8.33 -7.87
C VAL A 19 -7.20 -9.83 -7.74
N ASP A 20 -6.69 -10.49 -8.77
CA ASP A 20 -6.39 -11.92 -8.77
C ASP A 20 -4.90 -12.13 -8.48
N PHE A 21 -4.59 -12.75 -7.34
CA PHE A 21 -3.23 -12.99 -6.91
C PHE A 21 -2.79 -14.40 -7.31
N GLY A 22 -2.14 -14.51 -8.47
CA GLY A 22 -1.64 -15.77 -9.01
C GLY A 22 -0.38 -16.34 -8.35
N GLY A 23 0.05 -15.82 -7.18
CA GLY A 23 1.10 -16.40 -6.34
C GLY A 23 2.53 -16.46 -6.91
N GLY A 24 2.77 -16.01 -8.14
CA GLY A 24 4.04 -16.26 -8.85
C GLY A 24 5.01 -15.09 -8.97
N THR A 25 4.56 -13.84 -8.74
CA THR A 25 5.41 -12.66 -8.90
C THR A 25 5.41 -11.85 -7.63
N LEU A 26 6.53 -11.90 -6.90
CA LEU A 26 6.84 -10.94 -5.85
C LEU A 26 6.97 -9.57 -6.52
N THR A 27 5.91 -8.77 -6.38
CA THR A 27 5.97 -7.35 -6.68
C THR A 27 6.25 -6.63 -5.37
N THR A 28 7.07 -5.58 -5.40
CA THR A 28 7.41 -4.78 -4.22
C THR A 28 6.16 -4.30 -3.48
N ASP A 29 5.07 -4.10 -4.22
CA ASP A 29 3.79 -3.58 -3.74
C ASP A 29 2.75 -4.68 -3.44
N ALA A 30 3.16 -5.93 -3.23
CA ALA A 30 2.28 -7.05 -2.85
C ALA A 30 1.06 -7.28 -3.78
N GLY A 31 1.23 -7.05 -5.08
CA GLY A 31 0.18 -7.19 -6.09
C GLY A 31 -0.65 -5.93 -6.33
N LEU A 32 -0.32 -4.81 -5.69
CA LEU A 32 -1.05 -3.55 -5.76
C LEU A 32 -0.47 -2.54 -6.76
N LEU A 33 0.31 -2.99 -7.76
CA LEU A 33 0.94 -2.11 -8.77
C LEU A 33 -0.05 -1.12 -9.40
N LEU A 34 -1.27 -1.57 -9.74
CA LEU A 34 -2.29 -0.69 -10.33
C LEU A 34 -2.84 0.35 -9.35
N VAL A 35 -2.90 0.01 -8.06
CA VAL A 35 -3.31 0.97 -7.01
C VAL A 35 -2.23 2.00 -6.80
N ARG A 36 -0.96 1.58 -6.84
CA ARG A 36 0.19 2.47 -6.77
C ARG A 36 0.21 3.46 -7.94
N GLU A 37 0.10 2.98 -9.18
CA GLU A 37 0.04 3.86 -10.37
C GLU A 37 -1.14 4.84 -10.28
N PHE A 38 -2.31 4.36 -9.83
CA PHE A 38 -3.47 5.22 -9.61
C PHE A 38 -3.21 6.32 -8.58
N ASP A 39 -2.58 5.99 -7.45
CA ASP A 39 -2.19 6.96 -6.43
C ASP A 39 -1.11 7.93 -6.94
N GLU A 40 -0.12 7.45 -7.69
CA GLU A 40 0.93 8.28 -8.30
C GLU A 40 0.36 9.30 -9.30
N GLN A 41 -0.68 8.94 -10.05
CA GLN A 41 -1.37 9.85 -10.98
C GLN A 41 -2.27 10.88 -10.28
N LEU A 42 -2.89 10.51 -9.16
CA LEU A 42 -3.85 11.37 -8.45
C LEU A 42 -3.25 12.13 -7.26
N GLY A 43 -2.10 11.71 -6.75
CA GLY A 43 -1.41 12.29 -5.60
C GLY A 43 -2.17 12.18 -4.28
N LEU A 44 -3.00 11.14 -4.08
CA LEU A 44 -3.87 11.04 -2.91
C LEU A 44 -3.06 10.86 -1.62
N SER A 45 -2.10 9.94 -1.61
CA SER A 45 -1.23 9.72 -0.45
C SER A 45 -0.41 10.97 -0.13
N ALA A 46 0.09 11.68 -1.14
CA ALA A 46 0.85 12.91 -0.95
C ALA A 46 -0.01 14.03 -0.31
N ASP A 47 -1.25 14.20 -0.76
CA ASP A 47 -2.19 15.17 -0.16
C ASP A 47 -2.50 14.81 1.30
N VAL A 48 -2.72 13.53 1.60
CA VAL A 48 -2.92 13.06 2.99
C VAL A 48 -1.69 13.38 3.84
N VAL A 49 -0.50 13.00 3.38
CA VAL A 49 0.77 13.26 4.11
C VAL A 49 0.96 14.75 4.39
N SER A 50 0.60 15.63 3.45
CA SER A 50 0.72 17.09 3.64
C SER A 50 -0.15 17.66 4.77
N ARG A 51 -1.21 16.93 5.16
CA ARG A 51 -2.19 17.34 6.17
C ARG A 51 -1.99 16.62 7.51
N VAL A 52 -1.19 15.57 7.54
CA VAL A 52 -0.89 14.81 8.75
C VAL A 52 0.22 15.50 9.52
N THR A 53 -0.08 15.90 10.77
CA THR A 53 0.96 16.34 11.70
C THR A 53 1.60 15.12 12.34
N ASP A 54 2.90 14.94 12.13
CA ASP A 54 3.66 13.90 12.82
C ASP A 54 3.96 14.35 14.26
N THR A 55 3.38 13.65 15.24
CA THR A 55 3.54 13.95 16.67
C THR A 55 4.69 13.19 17.31
N ARG A 56 5.38 12.32 16.55
CA ARG A 56 6.51 11.54 17.04
C ARG A 56 7.71 12.45 17.26
N ASP A 57 8.55 12.08 18.24
CA ASP A 57 9.81 12.78 18.48
C ASP A 57 10.79 12.51 17.32
N ALA A 58 11.23 13.58 16.67
CA ALA A 58 12.08 13.54 15.48
C ALA A 58 13.38 12.75 15.69
N ARG A 59 13.87 12.65 16.93
CA ARG A 59 15.10 11.93 17.28
C ARG A 59 15.00 10.41 17.11
N TYR A 60 13.78 9.86 16.98
CA TYR A 60 13.54 8.41 16.94
C TYR A 60 12.90 7.92 15.64
N VAL A 61 12.81 8.76 14.59
CA VAL A 61 12.09 8.41 13.34
C VAL A 61 13.00 8.33 12.11
N THR A 62 14.17 8.95 12.10
CA THR A 62 15.14 8.81 11.01
C THR A 62 16.21 7.81 11.43
N HIS A 63 16.39 6.75 10.65
CA HIS A 63 17.42 5.73 10.88
C HIS A 63 18.37 5.76 9.69
N GLU A 64 19.65 5.97 9.95
CA GLU A 64 20.69 5.75 8.95
C GLU A 64 20.94 4.24 8.85
N LEU A 65 21.09 3.73 7.63
CA LEU A 65 21.53 2.38 7.38
C LEU A 65 23.06 2.44 7.25
N ASP A 66 23.77 1.76 8.16
CA ASP A 66 25.21 1.46 8.01
C ASP A 66 25.46 0.44 6.89
#